data_AF-A0A1Y6H3Z7-F1
#
_entry.id   AF-A0A1Y6H3Z7-F1
#
_cell.length_a   1.000
_cell.length_b   1.000
_cell.length_c   1.000
_cell.angle_alpha   90.00
_cell.angle_beta   90.00
_cell.angle_gamma   90.00
#
_symmetry.space_group_name_H-M   'P 1'
#
loop_
_entity.id
_entity.type
_entity.pdbx_description
1 polymer ?
#
loop_
_entity_poly.entity_id
_entity_poly.type
_entity_poly.pdbx_seq_one_letter_code
_entity_poly.pdbx_strand_id
1 'polypeptide(L)'
;MLVNRYRGGSDAMGWHSDDEPELGPQPLIASLSLGAMRRFAFKHRDDATLKQTLELGHGDLLLMGGDTQRHYRHALPRTAKPIGERINLTFRQIALRVPER
;
A
#
# COMPACT_ATOMS: atom_id res chain seq x y z
N MET A 1 9.07 8.37 -5.29
CA MET A 1 9.13 7.27 -4.30
C MET A 1 8.66 7.79 -2.95
N LEU A 2 7.89 7.00 -2.21
CA LEU A 2 7.49 7.27 -0.82
C LEU A 2 8.10 6.22 0.10
N VAL A 3 8.53 6.63 1.29
CA VAL A 3 9.08 5.74 2.32
C VAL A 3 8.22 5.83 3.57
N ASN A 4 7.74 4.68 4.05
CA ASN A 4 7.06 4.57 5.33
C ASN A 4 7.92 3.77 6.30
N ARG A 5 8.16 4.32 7.49
CA ARG A 5 8.86 3.65 8.59
C ARG A 5 7.88 3.36 9.73
N TYR A 6 7.78 2.09 10.10
CA TYR A 6 6.95 1.60 11.19
C TYR A 6 7.88 1.05 12.28
N ARG A 7 7.98 1.74 13.41
CA ARG A 7 8.92 1.41 14.51
C ARG A 7 8.53 0.12 15.25
N GLY A 8 7.27 -0.31 15.12
CA GLY A 8 6.74 -1.52 15.73
C GLY A 8 5.25 -1.71 15.43
N GLY A 9 4.60 -2.62 16.18
CA GLY A 9 3.19 -3.00 15.98
C GLY A 9 2.17 -1.89 16.25
N SER A 10 2.56 -0.85 16.98
CA SER A 10 1.73 0.32 17.23
C SER A 10 1.61 1.21 15.99
N ASP A 11 2.61 1.31 15.13
CA ASP A 11 2.53 2.17 13.94
C ASP A 11 1.65 1.50 12.87
N ALA A 12 0.83 2.30 12.18
CA ALA A 12 -0.17 1.82 11.22
C ALA A 12 -0.39 2.80 10.07
N MET A 13 -0.99 2.30 8.99
CA MET A 13 -1.55 3.11 7.91
C MET A 13 -3.04 2.79 7.80
N GLY A 14 -3.87 3.83 7.86
CA GLY A 14 -5.32 3.71 7.78
C GLY A 14 -5.81 3.20 6.41
N TRP A 15 -7.12 2.98 6.29
CA TRP A 15 -7.72 2.56 5.02
C TRP A 15 -7.64 3.68 3.97
N HIS A 16 -6.89 3.44 2.90
CA HIS A 16 -6.71 4.38 1.79
C HIS A 16 -6.57 3.63 0.46
N SER A 17 -6.55 4.38 -0.63
CA SER A 17 -6.08 3.93 -1.94
C SER A 17 -5.08 4.97 -2.43
N ASP A 18 -4.16 4.54 -3.28
CA ASP A 18 -3.24 5.46 -3.97
C ASP A 18 -3.95 5.96 -5.23
N ASP A 19 -4.85 6.93 -5.06
CA ASP A 19 -5.72 7.50 -6.11
C ASP A 19 -5.41 8.98 -6.42
N GLU A 20 -4.17 9.42 -6.16
CA GLU A 20 -3.73 10.76 -6.51
C GLU A 20 -3.82 11.00 -8.04
N PRO A 21 -4.35 12.15 -8.51
CA PRO A 21 -4.55 12.41 -9.94
C PRO A 21 -3.29 12.27 -10.80
N GLU A 22 -2.11 12.56 -10.24
CA GLU A 22 -0.83 12.48 -10.94
C GLU A 22 -0.40 11.03 -11.27
N LEU A 23 -1.09 10.02 -10.72
CA LEU A 23 -0.85 8.60 -10.97
C LEU A 23 -1.61 8.06 -12.19
N GLY A 24 -2.60 8.80 -12.69
CA GLY A 24 -3.49 8.36 -13.76
C GLY A 24 -4.52 7.32 -13.29
N PRO A 25 -5.37 6.80 -14.21
CA PRO A 25 -6.57 6.04 -13.86
C PRO A 25 -6.32 4.57 -13.44
N GLN A 26 -5.17 4.00 -13.79
CA GLN A 26 -4.80 2.61 -13.48
C GLN A 26 -3.29 2.51 -13.18
N PRO A 27 -2.83 3.08 -12.06
CA PRO A 27 -1.41 3.11 -11.76
C PRO A 27 -0.87 1.73 -11.43
N LEU A 28 0.38 1.47 -11.86
CA LEU A 28 1.17 0.35 -11.37
C LEU A 28 2.02 0.82 -10.18
N ILE A 29 1.78 0.23 -9.02
CA ILE A 29 2.43 0.59 -7.76
C ILE A 29 3.21 -0.62 -7.27
N ALA A 30 4.50 -0.42 -7.01
CA ALA A 30 5.38 -1.44 -6.48
C ALA A 30 5.72 -1.13 -5.02
N SER A 31 5.42 -2.04 -4.12
CA SER A 31 5.62 -1.89 -2.68
C SER A 31 6.58 -2.95 -2.18
N LEU A 32 7.81 -2.53 -1.83
CA LEU A 32 8.84 -3.40 -1.26
C LEU A 32 8.83 -3.29 0.27
N SER A 33 8.73 -4.44 0.93
CA SER A 33 8.74 -4.56 2.39
C SER A 33 10.11 -4.99 2.90
N LEU A 34 10.65 -4.29 3.90
CA LEU A 34 11.93 -4.62 4.55
C LEU A 34 11.74 -4.66 6.06
N GLY A 35 12.20 -5.72 6.71
CA GLY A 35 12.17 -5.88 8.16
C GLY A 35 10.99 -6.72 8.62
N ALA A 36 10.34 -6.33 9.72
CA ALA A 36 9.31 -7.14 10.36
C ALA A 36 8.09 -7.40 9.45
N MET A 37 7.61 -8.64 9.45
CA MET A 37 6.42 -9.04 8.72
C MET A 37 5.17 -8.31 9.21
N ARG A 38 4.32 -7.88 8.28
CA ARG A 38 3.03 -7.25 8.61
C ARG A 38 1.91 -7.75 7.70
N ARG A 39 0.71 -7.78 8.27
CA ARG A 39 -0.53 -7.99 7.52
C ARG A 39 -0.85 -6.72 6.73
N PHE A 40 -0.94 -6.84 5.42
CA PHE A 40 -1.44 -5.82 4.51
C PHE A 40 -2.86 -6.22 4.09
N ALA A 41 -3.85 -5.43 4.51
CA ALA A 41 -5.25 -5.78 4.37
C ALA A 41 -5.88 -5.01 3.21
N PHE A 42 -6.73 -5.67 2.43
CA PHE A 42 -7.55 -5.10 1.37
C PHE A 42 -9.03 -5.29 1.69
N LYS A 43 -9.85 -4.32 1.32
CA LYS A 43 -11.30 -4.43 1.29
C LYS A 43 -11.85 -3.74 0.04
N HIS A 44 -12.80 -4.37 -0.64
CA HIS A 44 -13.51 -3.74 -1.74
C HIS A 44 -14.33 -2.54 -1.21
N ARG A 45 -14.46 -1.49 -2.02
CA ARG A 45 -15.18 -0.25 -1.64
C ARG A 45 -16.67 -0.50 -1.48
N ASP A 46 -17.25 -1.30 -2.38
CA ASP A 46 -18.70 -1.47 -2.50
C ASP A 46 -19.22 -2.85 -2.04
N ASP A 47 -18.31 -3.79 -1.78
CA ASP A 47 -18.66 -5.16 -1.39
C ASP A 47 -17.90 -5.56 -0.11
N ALA A 48 -18.63 -5.60 1.01
CA ALA A 48 -18.06 -5.90 2.31
C ALA A 48 -17.60 -7.37 2.46
N THR A 49 -18.01 -8.26 1.56
CA THR A 49 -17.61 -9.68 1.55
C THR A 49 -16.24 -9.88 0.90
N LEU A 50 -15.87 -9.00 -0.03
CA LEU A 50 -14.59 -9.03 -0.74
C LEU A 50 -13.48 -8.38 0.10
N LYS A 51 -12.82 -9.21 0.91
CA LYS A 51 -11.67 -8.83 1.73
C LYS A 51 -10.53 -9.82 1.51
N GLN A 52 -9.31 -9.28 1.43
CA GLN A 52 -8.10 -10.09 1.32
C GLN A 52 -7.07 -9.59 2.33
N THR A 53 -6.22 -10.49 2.82
CA THR A 53 -5.04 -10.11 3.60
C THR A 53 -3.84 -10.81 3.00
N LEU A 54 -2.73 -10.09 2.89
CA LEU A 54 -1.42 -10.64 2.56
C LEU A 54 -0.49 -10.45 3.76
N GLU A 55 0.32 -11.44 4.07
CA GLU A 55 1.44 -11.28 5.00
C GLU A 55 2.67 -10.92 4.17
N LEU A 56 3.22 -9.73 4.40
CA LEU A 56 4.41 -9.23 3.69
C LEU A 56 5.59 -9.21 4.65
N GLY A 57 6.54 -10.09 4.41
CA GLY A 57 7.81 -10.24 5.12
C GLY A 57 8.94 -9.38 4.54
N HIS A 58 10.15 -9.65 5.02
CA HIS A 58 11.36 -9.00 4.50
C HIS A 58 11.65 -9.46 3.07
N GLY A 59 11.82 -8.51 2.15
CA GLY A 59 12.15 -8.75 0.75
C GLY A 59 10.92 -8.91 -0.16
N ASP A 60 9.72 -8.99 0.40
CA ASP A 60 8.51 -9.18 -0.39
C ASP A 60 8.17 -7.93 -1.22
N LEU A 61 7.95 -8.17 -2.52
CA LEU A 61 7.50 -7.17 -3.47
C LEU A 61 6.03 -7.42 -3.81
N LEU A 62 5.18 -6.44 -3.47
CA LEU A 62 3.78 -6.42 -3.86
C LEU A 62 3.59 -5.45 -5.04
N LEU A 63 3.04 -5.96 -6.14
CA LEU A 63 2.58 -5.14 -7.27
C LEU A 63 1.06 -4.96 -7.19
N MET A 64 0.61 -3.71 -7.24
CA MET A 64 -0.80 -3.35 -7.33
C MET A 64 -1.03 -2.61 -8.65
N GLY A 65 -1.85 -3.17 -9.55
CA GLY A 65 -2.10 -2.61 -10.87
C GLY A 65 -3.56 -2.74 -11.30
N GLY A 66 -3.86 -2.27 -12.51
CA GLY A 66 -5.22 -2.25 -13.06
C GLY A 66 -6.17 -1.44 -12.18
N ASP A 67 -7.34 -1.98 -11.89
CA ASP A 67 -8.37 -1.30 -11.10
C ASP A 67 -8.25 -1.52 -9.58
N THR A 68 -7.08 -1.97 -9.10
CA THR A 68 -6.86 -2.20 -7.66
C THR A 68 -7.15 -0.93 -6.84
N GLN A 69 -6.60 0.23 -7.23
CA GLN A 69 -6.80 1.48 -6.48
C GLN A 69 -8.23 2.03 -6.62
N ARG A 70 -8.88 1.73 -7.76
CA ARG A 70 -10.27 2.09 -8.03
C ARG A 70 -11.23 1.32 -7.13
N HIS A 71 -11.06 0.01 -7.00
CA HIS A 71 -12.03 -0.86 -6.33
C HIS A 71 -11.70 -1.23 -4.89
N TYR A 72 -10.42 -1.17 -4.50
CA TYR A 72 -9.98 -1.61 -3.18
C TYR A 72 -9.34 -0.48 -2.39
N ARG A 73 -9.66 -0.44 -1.09
CA ARG A 73 -8.85 0.26 -0.09
C ARG A 73 -7.95 -0.74 0.60
N HIS A 74 -6.76 -0.29 0.95
CA HIS A 74 -5.79 -1.08 1.69
C HIS A 74 -5.32 -0.38 2.96
N ALA A 75 -4.81 -1.16 3.91
CA ALA A 75 -4.35 -0.70 5.20
C ALA A 75 -3.24 -1.59 5.75
N LEU A 76 -2.43 -0.99 6.63
CA LEU A 76 -1.48 -1.70 7.47
C LEU A 76 -1.97 -1.60 8.93
N PRO A 77 -2.87 -2.50 9.39
CA PRO A 77 -3.46 -2.43 10.73
C PRO A 77 -2.42 -2.61 11.83
N ARG A 78 -2.70 -2.02 13.01
CA ARG A 78 -1.90 -2.23 14.23
C ARG A 78 -1.91 -3.69 14.65
N THR A 79 -0.88 -4.11 15.37
CA THR A 79 -0.81 -5.43 16.00
C THR A 79 -0.31 -5.31 17.44
N ALA A 80 -0.93 -6.06 18.34
CA ALA A 80 -0.47 -6.18 19.73
C ALA A 80 0.72 -7.14 19.88
N LYS A 81 1.03 -7.93 18.85
CA LYS A 81 2.20 -8.82 18.88
C LYS A 81 3.49 -7.97 18.94
N PRO A 82 4.47 -8.34 19.80
CA PRO A 82 5.76 -7.68 19.80
C PRO A 82 6.48 -8.01 18.50
N ILE A 83 6.74 -6.98 17.69
CA ILE A 83 7.40 -7.11 16.39
C ILE A 83 8.43 -6.00 16.23
N GLY A 84 9.45 -6.26 15.42
CA GLY A 84 10.50 -5.29 15.10
C GLY A 84 10.03 -4.19 14.13
N GLU A 85 11.01 -3.38 13.73
CA GLU A 85 10.83 -2.31 12.76
C GLU A 85 10.55 -2.84 11.34
N ARG A 86 9.72 -2.11 10.59
CA ARG A 86 9.46 -2.32 9.16
C ARG A 86 9.64 -1.02 8.38
N ILE A 87 10.30 -1.11 7.24
CA ILE A 87 10.36 -0.08 6.21
C ILE A 87 9.57 -0.54 5.00
N ASN A 88 8.77 0.34 4.42
CA ASN A 88 8.08 0.12 3.15
C ASN A 88 8.50 1.16 2.13
N LEU A 89 8.99 0.71 0.98
CA LEU A 89 9.32 1.57 -0.14
C LEU A 89 8.21 1.43 -1.19
N THR A 90 7.46 2.51 -1.40
CA THR A 90 6.40 2.57 -2.41
C THR A 90 6.90 3.33 -3.63
N PHE A 91 7.08 2.61 -4.73
CA PHE A 91 7.45 3.13 -6.03
C PHE A 91 6.19 3.35 -6.86
N ARG A 92 6.11 4.55 -7.45
CA ARG A 92 4.99 5.05 -8.23
C ARG A 92 5.54 5.85 -9.40
N GLN A 93 4.93 5.71 -10.57
CA GLN A 93 5.24 6.55 -11.73
C GLN A 93 4.33 7.78 -11.68
N ILE A 94 4.93 8.95 -11.52
CA ILE A 94 4.21 10.23 -11.54
C ILE A 94 4.20 10.73 -12.98
N ALA A 95 3.03 10.98 -13.54
CA ALA A 95 2.92 11.64 -14.84
C ALA A 95 3.37 13.10 -14.69
N LEU A 96 4.37 13.53 -15.46
CA LEU A 96 4.69 14.94 -15.58
C LEU A 96 3.53 15.62 -16.30
N ARG A 97 2.88 16.58 -15.65
CA ARG A 97 1.92 17.46 -16.33
C ARG A 97 2.71 18.22 -17.41
N VAL A 98 2.47 17.90 -18.67
CA VAL A 98 2.86 18.79 -19.78
C VAL A 98 1.80 19.89 -19.80
N PRO A 99 2.15 21.17 -19.59
CA PRO A 99 1.18 22.25 -19.74
C PRO A 99 0.66 22.23 -21.19
N GLU A 100 -0.66 22.22 -21.36
CA GLU A 100 -1.27 22.51 -22.66
C GLU A 100 -0.80 23.92 -23.09
N ARG A 101 -0.25 24.02 -24.30
CA ARG A 101 0.15 25.30 -24.92
C ARG A 101 -1.07 26.04 -25.44
#